data_AF-A0A268QW17-F1
#
_entry.id   AF-A0A268QW17-F1
#
_cell.length_a   1.000
_cell.length_b   1.000
_cell.length_c   1.000
_cell.angle_alpha   90.00
_cell.angle_beta   90.00
_cell.angle_gamma   90.00
#
_symmetry.space_group_name_H-M   'P 1'
#
loop_
_entity.id
_entity.type
_entity.pdbx_description
1 polymer ?
#
loop_
_entity_poly.entity_id
_entity_poly.type
_entity_poly.pdbx_seq_one_letter_code
_entity_poly.pdbx_strand_id
1 'polypeptide(L)' 'VYIAPVEFSGFFKWWNGDKTPGYFTISATDSSANPKFVKSDMVYTPSSYFNKNLERHIRMQYPQAIFYGDVQ' A
#
# COMPACT_ATOMS: atom_id res chain seq x y z
N VAL A 1 -13.66 -5.97 4.37
CA VAL A 1 -12.95 -4.84 5.00
C VAL A 1 -12.12 -4.17 3.92
N TYR A 2 -12.19 -2.85 3.76
CA TYR A 2 -11.29 -2.11 2.87
C TYR A 2 -10.07 -1.63 3.66
N ILE A 3 -8.92 -1.58 3.00
CA ILE A 3 -7.63 -1.22 3.57
C ILE A 3 -7.03 -0.08 2.76
N ALA A 4 -6.61 0.98 3.44
CA ALA A 4 -5.91 2.11 2.82
C ALA A 4 -4.60 2.36 3.57
N PRO A 5 -3.42 2.06 2.97
CA PRO A 5 -2.14 2.37 3.60
C PRO A 5 -1.95 3.87 3.74
N VAL A 6 -1.20 4.29 4.75
CA VAL A 6 -0.69 5.66 4.79
C VAL A 6 0.32 5.82 3.68
N GLU A 7 0.13 6.83 2.85
CA GLU A 7 0.93 7.09 1.67
C GLU A 7 1.79 8.35 1.81
N PHE A 8 2.93 8.34 1.12
CA PHE A 8 3.76 9.52 0.98
C PHE A 8 3.17 10.44 -0.08
N SER A 9 3.02 11.72 0.25
CA SER A 9 2.47 12.70 -0.70
C SER A 9 3.51 13.21 -1.73
N GLY A 10 4.68 12.60 -1.83
CA GLY A 10 5.72 13.02 -2.78
C GLY A 10 7.12 12.46 -2.48
N PHE A 11 8.02 12.62 -3.46
CA PHE A 11 9.36 12.02 -3.48
C PHE A 11 10.22 12.40 -2.26
N PHE A 12 10.38 13.70 -1.97
CA PHE A 12 11.23 14.14 -0.86
C PHE A 12 10.69 13.72 0.51
N LYS A 13 9.37 13.61 0.67
CA LYS A 13 8.74 13.12 1.91
C LYS A 13 8.98 11.62 2.10
N TRP A 14 8.92 10.85 1.02
CA TRP A 14 9.29 9.44 1.03
C TRP A 14 10.77 9.26 1.37
N TRP A 15 11.65 10.04 0.72
CA TRP A 15 13.10 9.96 0.95
C TRP A 15 13.49 10.26 2.40
N ASN A 16 12.84 11.24 3.03
CA ASN A 16 13.10 11.59 4.43
C ASN A 16 12.37 10.68 5.44
N GLY A 17 11.23 10.09 5.05
CA GLY A 17 10.34 9.38 5.96
C GLY A 17 10.61 7.88 6.09
N ASP A 18 11.28 7.28 5.10
CA ASP A 18 11.75 5.89 5.01
C ASP A 18 10.71 4.76 5.08
N LYS A 19 9.71 4.89 5.96
CA LYS A 19 8.60 3.97 6.25
C LYS A 19 7.33 4.74 6.61
N THR A 20 6.16 4.14 6.40
CA THR A 20 4.87 4.69 6.83
C THR A 20 4.37 3.98 8.10
N PRO A 21 3.60 4.67 8.96
CA PRO A 21 3.28 4.18 10.31
C PRO A 21 2.18 3.11 10.37
N GLY A 22 1.46 2.86 9.26
CA GLY A 22 0.33 1.95 9.26
C GLY A 22 -0.66 2.16 8.13
N TYR A 23 -1.86 1.65 8.34
CA TYR A 23 -2.96 1.70 7.39
C TYR A 23 -4.29 1.87 8.12
N PHE A 24 -5.29 2.38 7.40
CA PHE A 24 -6.66 2.46 7.88
C PHE A 24 -7.45 1.24 7.40
N THR A 25 -8.29 0.71 8.28
CA THR A 25 -9.27 -0.34 7.97
C THR A 25 -10.67 0.23 8.10
N ILE A 26 -11.54 -0.04 7.14
CA ILE A 26 -12.96 0.32 7.18
C ILE A 26 -13.83 -0.90 6.82
N SER A 27 -15.03 -0.98 7.41
CA SER A 27 -15.98 -2.04 7.06
C SER A 27 -16.28 -2.01 5.56
N ALA A 28 -16.41 -3.18 4.93
CA ALA A 28 -16.83 -3.25 3.53
C ALA A 28 -18.34 -3.38 3.36
N THR A 29 -19.08 -3.61 4.45
CA THR A 29 -20.52 -3.87 4.44
C THR A 29 -21.33 -2.77 5.12
N ASP A 30 -20.68 -1.92 5.93
CA ASP A 30 -21.32 -0.84 6.66
C ASP A 30 -20.79 0.50 6.13
N SER A 31 -21.64 1.20 5.40
CA SER A 31 -21.34 2.51 4.80
C SER A 31 -21.19 3.63 5.83
N SER A 32 -21.66 3.43 7.06
CA SER A 32 -21.55 4.40 8.17
C SER A 32 -20.35 4.16 9.07
N ALA A 33 -19.61 3.07 8.84
CA ALA A 33 -18.49 2.69 9.70
C ALA A 33 -17.33 3.69 9.61
N ASN A 34 -16.82 4.10 10.77
CA ASN A 34 -15.63 4.95 10.84
C ASN A 34 -14.34 4.16 10.55
N PRO A 35 -13.37 4.74 9.82
CA PRO A 35 -12.05 4.15 9.66
C PRO A 35 -11.32 3.96 10.99
N LYS A 36 -10.64 2.83 11.15
CA LYS A 36 -9.76 2.55 12.29
C LYS A 36 -8.31 2.50 11.83
N PHE A 37 -7.45 3.26 12.49
CA PHE A 37 -6.01 3.22 12.21
C PHE A 37 -5.36 2.00 12.87
N VAL A 38 -4.61 1.24 12.10
CA VAL A 38 -3.82 0.09 12.56
C VAL A 38 -2.35 0.44 12.40
N LYS A 39 -1.61 0.47 13.52
CA LYS A 39 -0.17 0.75 13.53
C LYS A 39 0.59 -0.48 13.01
N SER A 40 1.31 -0.29 11.92
CA SER A 40 2.17 -1.30 11.32
C SER A 40 3.22 -0.59 10.48
N ASP A 41 4.49 -0.73 10.84
CA ASP A 41 5.57 -0.06 10.12
C ASP A 41 5.71 -0.68 8.71
N MET A 42 5.41 0.10 7.68
CA MET A 42 5.39 -0.35 6.29
C MET A 42 6.52 0.29 5.49
N VAL A 43 7.40 -0.56 4.93
CA VAL A 43 8.49 -0.12 4.03
C VAL A 43 8.05 -0.17 2.57
N TYR A 44 7.17 -1.12 2.22
CA TYR A 44 6.65 -1.30 0.86
C TYR A 44 5.24 -0.74 0.76
N THR A 45 5.07 0.36 0.02
CA THR A 45 3.76 0.99 -0.22
C THR A 45 3.58 1.30 -1.71
N PRO A 46 2.33 1.43 -2.21
CA PRO A 46 2.08 1.83 -3.59
C PRO A 46 2.69 3.21 -3.92
N SER A 47 2.64 4.14 -2.97
CA SER A 47 3.23 5.48 -3.09
C SER A 47 4.76 5.54 -2.97
N SER A 48 5.43 4.43 -2.65
CA SER A 48 6.89 4.41 -2.48
C SER A 48 7.60 4.35 -3.82
N TYR A 49 8.81 4.90 -3.86
CA TYR A 49 9.63 4.95 -5.08
C TYR A 49 10.70 3.85 -5.09
N PHE A 50 11.26 3.58 -6.27
CA PHE A 50 12.33 2.59 -6.49
C PHE A 50 12.06 1.28 -5.73
N ASN A 51 13.06 0.54 -5.27
CA ASN A 51 12.88 -0.83 -4.74
C ASN A 51 11.90 -0.96 -3.56
N LYS A 52 11.39 0.14 -3.00
CA LYS A 52 10.32 0.18 -2.00
C LYS A 52 8.90 0.27 -2.59
N ASN A 53 8.73 0.49 -3.89
CA ASN A 53 7.41 0.43 -4.53
C ASN A 53 6.82 -0.98 -4.43
N LEU A 54 5.59 -1.08 -3.92
CA LEU A 54 4.94 -2.36 -3.64
C LEU A 54 4.80 -3.25 -4.89
N GLU A 55 4.22 -2.73 -5.96
CA GLU A 55 3.94 -3.51 -7.17
C GLU A 55 5.23 -4.06 -7.78
N ARG A 56 6.26 -3.20 -7.91
CA ARG A 56 7.55 -3.66 -8.45
C ARG A 56 8.24 -4.64 -7.52
N HIS A 57 8.17 -4.46 -6.20
CA HIS A 57 8.76 -5.42 -5.26
C HIS A 57 8.12 -6.81 -5.42
N ILE A 58 6.79 -6.87 -5.49
CA ILE A 58 6.05 -8.13 -5.69
C ILE A 58 6.39 -8.73 -7.06
N ARG A 59 6.44 -7.93 -8.14
CA ARG A 59 6.83 -8.41 -9.49
C ARG A 59 8.24 -9.01 -9.51
N MET A 60 9.20 -8.39 -8.84
CA MET A 60 10.57 -8.91 -8.78
C MET A 60 10.65 -10.22 -8.00
N GLN A 61 9.85 -10.37 -6.95
CA GLN A 61 9.79 -11.58 -6.13
C GLN A 61 9.05 -12.73 -6.83
N TYR A 62 8.00 -12.41 -7.59
CA TYR A 62 7.15 -13.38 -8.28
C TYR A 62 7.06 -13.06 -9.78
N PRO A 63 8.15 -13.29 -10.54
CA PRO A 63 8.24 -12.86 -11.94
C PRO A 63 7.25 -13.56 -12.87
N GLN A 64 6.80 -14.77 -12.51
CA GLN A 64 5.87 -15.58 -13.31
C GLN A 64 4.40 -15.42 -12.89
N ALA A 65 4.12 -14.61 -11.85
CA ALA A 65 2.74 -14.40 -11.39
C ALA A 65 1.99 -13.42 -12.29
N ILE A 66 0.75 -13.77 -12.63
CA ILE A 66 -0.19 -12.92 -13.36
C ILE A 66 -0.98 -12.10 -12.33
N PHE A 67 -0.74 -10.78 -12.26
CA PHE A 67 -1.45 -9.88 -11.32
C PHE A 67 -2.71 -9.27 -11.91
N TYR A 68 -2.76 -9.14 -13.23
CA TYR A 68 -3.91 -8.64 -13.97
C TYR A 68 -4.26 -9.72 -14.99
N GLY A 69 -5.46 -10.28 -14.89
CA GLY A 69 -5.97 -11.24 -15.88
C GLY A 69 -6.24 -10.55 -17.22
N ASP A 70 -6.34 -11.34 -18.28
CA ASP A 70 -6.69 -10.81 -19.60
C ASP A 70 -8.09 -10.14 -19.56
N VAL A 71 -8.24 -9.04 -20.29
CA VAL A 71 -9.56 -8.45 -20.56
C VAL A 71 -10.37 -9.43 -21.39
N GLN A 72 -11.47 -9.91 -20.82
CA GLN A 72 -12.39 -10.85 -21.45
C GLN A 72 -13.25 -10.19 -22.54
#